data_AF-A0A368G7V4-F1
#
_entry.id   AF-A0A368G7V4-F1
#
_cell.length_a   1.000
_cell.length_b   1.000
_cell.length_c   1.000
_cell.angle_alpha   90.00
_cell.angle_beta   90.00
_cell.angle_gamma   90.00
#
_symmetry.space_group_name_H-M   'P 1'
#
loop_
_entity.id
_entity.type
_entity.pdbx_description
1 polymer ?
#
loop_
_entity_poly.entity_id
_entity_poly.type
_entity_poly.pdbx_seq_one_letter_code
_entity_poly.pdbx_strand_id
1 'polypeptide(L)'
;MEPGTLLPRNNFSSIARRLLLGGDLRPVSQVPTTSYDVQPTTSVVHAHELNATDLIPCALLEPQQQVKLERHTCDLCDRLRGITAKMLKAPKAPVEKSCKSIKSRGSSNIGRKAKATINHVKGFFKLLRRELGRGSHETLFKSPTLLTALACGVSIRTVTRISKIPAPLDGRNGRALGEEDTLSKAAFEKFGQEWSAVVRHFVNTVLEEEGNVTVTDLHNRICYAYADFPMCSTTLFDFLRALDFSYRVKENMIFILAGSRSETESESESEHEDEDM
;
A
#
# COMPACT_ATOMS: atom_id res chain seq x y z
N MET A 1 57.52 13.24 -19.71
CA MET A 1 56.35 13.11 -20.59
C MET A 1 55.47 12.04 -19.97
N GLU A 2 54.36 12.45 -19.35
CA GLU A 2 53.41 11.56 -18.66
C GLU A 2 52.14 11.45 -19.53
N PRO A 3 51.59 10.24 -19.78
CA PRO A 3 50.43 10.07 -20.63
C PRO A 3 49.14 10.39 -19.86
N GLY A 4 48.39 11.38 -20.36
CA GLY A 4 47.10 11.80 -19.80
C GLY A 4 46.03 10.73 -19.95
N THR A 5 45.44 10.34 -18.83
CA THR A 5 44.28 9.43 -18.76
C THR A 5 43.02 10.15 -19.21
N LEU A 6 42.49 9.77 -20.38
CA LEU A 6 41.19 10.21 -20.88
C LEU A 6 40.07 9.51 -20.11
N LEU A 7 39.25 10.28 -19.39
CA LEU A 7 38.05 9.80 -18.70
C LEU A 7 36.91 9.48 -19.71
N PRO A 8 36.10 8.44 -19.46
CA PRO A 8 35.07 8.00 -20.39
C PRO A 8 33.87 8.96 -20.41
N ARG A 9 33.44 9.28 -21.63
CA ARG A 9 32.30 10.15 -21.95
C ARG A 9 31.00 9.40 -21.66
N ASN A 10 30.36 9.71 -20.54
CA ASN A 10 29.12 9.05 -20.10
C ASN A 10 27.92 9.45 -20.98
N ASN A 11 27.45 8.53 -21.82
CA ASN A 11 26.31 8.68 -22.74
C ASN A 11 24.95 8.43 -22.06
N PHE A 12 24.62 9.13 -20.97
CA PHE A 12 23.32 8.97 -20.29
C PHE A 12 22.12 9.55 -21.08
N SER A 13 22.35 10.19 -22.24
CA SER A 13 21.29 10.89 -22.98
C SER A 13 20.49 10.00 -23.95
N SER A 14 20.96 8.81 -24.33
CA SER A 14 20.28 8.01 -25.37
C SER A 14 19.11 7.17 -24.84
N ILE A 15 19.15 6.76 -23.57
CA ILE A 15 18.13 5.87 -22.98
C ILE A 15 16.79 6.59 -22.78
N ALA A 16 16.83 7.85 -22.33
CA ALA A 16 15.63 8.65 -22.12
C ALA A 16 14.86 8.94 -23.42
N ARG A 17 15.53 8.93 -24.59
CA ARG A 17 14.88 9.12 -25.89
C ARG A 17 14.14 7.87 -26.38
N ARG A 18 14.55 6.66 -25.99
CA ARG A 18 13.87 5.41 -26.38
C ARG A 18 12.55 5.19 -25.63
N LEU A 19 12.45 5.66 -24.39
CA LEU A 19 11.25 5.45 -23.56
C LEU A 19 10.09 6.41 -23.88
N LEU A 20 10.33 7.48 -24.63
CA LEU A 20 9.31 8.49 -24.94
C LEU A 20 8.64 8.30 -26.32
N LEU A 21 9.11 7.36 -27.16
CA LEU A 21 8.71 7.27 -28.58
C LEU A 21 8.34 5.86 -29.09
N GLY A 22 8.14 4.86 -28.24
CA GLY A 22 7.52 3.57 -28.66
C GLY A 22 6.17 3.42 -27.99
N GLY A 23 5.01 3.35 -28.67
CA GLY A 23 4.75 2.83 -30.00
C GLY A 23 3.99 1.51 -29.83
N ASP A 24 2.69 1.56 -30.12
CA ASP A 24 1.64 0.56 -29.88
C ASP A 24 2.01 -0.90 -30.13
N LEU A 25 1.67 -1.79 -29.18
CA LEU A 25 1.35 -3.18 -29.46
C LEU A 25 0.20 -3.65 -28.55
N ARG A 26 -1.02 -3.67 -29.09
CA ARG A 26 -2.12 -4.51 -28.61
C ARG A 26 -1.80 -5.98 -28.92
N PRO A 27 -2.24 -6.89 -28.05
CA PRO A 27 -2.85 -8.12 -28.55
C PRO A 27 -4.30 -8.23 -28.07
N VAL A 28 -5.18 -8.36 -29.05
CA VAL A 28 -6.53 -8.92 -28.93
C VAL A 28 -6.38 -10.39 -28.56
N SER A 29 -7.10 -10.88 -27.55
CA SER A 29 -7.42 -12.31 -27.46
C SER A 29 -8.80 -12.52 -26.87
N GLN A 30 -9.47 -13.51 -27.45
CA GLN A 30 -10.90 -13.75 -27.49
C GLN A 30 -11.45 -14.47 -26.25
N VAL A 31 -12.75 -14.31 -26.09
CA VAL A 31 -13.66 -14.95 -25.12
C VAL A 31 -13.94 -16.41 -25.52
N PRO A 32 -14.22 -17.30 -24.56
CA PRO A 32 -15.21 -18.35 -24.79
C PRO A 32 -16.38 -18.28 -23.80
N THR A 33 -17.57 -18.25 -24.40
CA THR A 33 -18.89 -18.38 -23.79
C THR A 33 -19.14 -19.84 -23.43
N THR A 34 -19.56 -20.13 -22.20
CA THR A 34 -20.24 -21.40 -21.89
C THR A 34 -21.48 -21.13 -21.06
N SER A 35 -22.62 -21.45 -21.66
CA SER A 35 -23.96 -21.46 -21.09
C SER A 35 -24.17 -22.79 -20.38
N TYR A 36 -24.74 -22.75 -19.16
CA TYR A 36 -25.35 -23.90 -18.52
C TYR A 36 -26.64 -23.43 -17.83
N ASP A 37 -27.76 -23.92 -18.35
CA ASP A 37 -29.06 -23.99 -17.70
C ASP A 37 -29.00 -25.05 -16.60
N VAL A 38 -29.41 -24.72 -15.38
CA VAL A 38 -29.75 -25.72 -14.35
C VAL A 38 -31.02 -25.25 -13.64
N GLN A 39 -32.06 -26.08 -13.74
CA GLN A 39 -33.35 -25.88 -13.08
C GLN A 39 -33.33 -26.27 -11.59
N PRO A 40 -34.32 -25.78 -10.80
CA PRO A 40 -34.36 -25.94 -9.36
C PRO A 40 -35.04 -27.25 -8.95
N THR A 41 -34.46 -27.94 -7.96
CA THR A 41 -35.14 -29.03 -7.24
C THR A 41 -35.15 -28.75 -5.74
N THR A 42 -36.37 -28.59 -5.24
CA THR A 42 -36.81 -28.63 -3.84
C THR A 42 -36.58 -30.01 -3.22
N SER A 43 -35.99 -30.09 -2.02
CA SER A 43 -36.09 -31.22 -1.07
C SER A 43 -35.54 -30.76 0.30
N VAL A 44 -36.38 -30.40 1.27
CA VAL A 44 -36.91 -31.21 2.40
C VAL A 44 -35.83 -31.77 3.33
N VAL A 45 -35.70 -31.08 4.47
CA VAL A 45 -35.48 -31.52 5.87
C VAL A 45 -34.70 -32.83 6.11
N HIS A 46 -33.51 -32.71 6.72
CA HIS A 46 -33.15 -33.57 7.85
C HIS A 46 -32.13 -32.88 8.76
N ALA A 47 -32.55 -32.59 9.99
CA ALA A 47 -31.67 -32.23 11.09
C ALA A 47 -30.85 -33.48 11.47
N HIS A 48 -29.54 -33.34 11.51
CA HIS A 48 -28.65 -34.28 12.18
C HIS A 48 -27.78 -33.49 13.17
N GLU A 49 -27.82 -33.96 14.42
CA GLU A 49 -26.99 -33.54 15.54
C GLU A 49 -25.51 -33.48 15.15
N LEU A 50 -24.88 -32.32 15.35
CA LEU A 50 -23.44 -32.17 15.28
C LEU A 50 -22.84 -32.58 16.63
N ASN A 51 -22.23 -33.76 16.68
CA ASN A 51 -21.41 -34.20 17.80
C ASN A 51 -20.08 -33.42 17.81
N ALA A 52 -19.77 -32.82 18.96
CA ALA A 52 -18.62 -31.95 19.21
C ALA A 52 -17.32 -32.72 19.54
N THR A 53 -16.90 -33.71 18.74
CA THR A 53 -15.72 -34.54 19.12
C THR A 53 -14.72 -34.91 18.04
N ASP A 54 -14.78 -34.31 16.84
CA ASP A 54 -13.71 -34.48 15.85
C ASP A 54 -12.70 -33.32 15.93
N LEU A 55 -11.91 -33.35 17.00
CA LEU A 55 -10.65 -32.63 17.10
C LEU A 55 -9.67 -33.21 16.08
N ILE A 56 -9.52 -32.52 14.96
CA ILE A 56 -8.48 -32.82 13.96
C ILE A 56 -7.10 -32.64 14.63
N PRO A 57 -6.24 -33.67 14.66
CA PRO A 57 -4.87 -33.53 15.13
C PRO A 57 -4.09 -32.59 14.20
N CYS A 58 -3.50 -31.53 14.77
CA CYS A 58 -2.49 -30.70 14.13
C CYS A 58 -1.29 -31.54 13.69
N ALA A 59 -1.36 -32.10 12.48
CA ALA A 59 -0.23 -32.73 11.83
C ALA A 59 0.75 -31.64 11.33
N LEU A 60 1.84 -31.51 12.08
CA LEU A 60 3.21 -31.35 11.58
C LEU A 60 3.38 -30.59 10.25
N LEU A 61 3.78 -29.33 10.39
CA LEU A 61 4.54 -28.52 9.44
C LEU A 61 5.39 -29.37 8.48
N GLU A 62 4.95 -29.47 7.22
CA GLU A 62 5.79 -29.90 6.12
C GLU A 62 6.95 -28.91 5.91
N PRO A 63 8.16 -29.40 5.54
CA PRO A 63 9.31 -28.55 5.31
C PRO A 63 9.10 -27.67 4.07
N GLN A 64 9.26 -26.37 4.26
CA GLN A 64 9.25 -25.32 3.23
C GLN A 64 9.88 -25.81 1.92
N GLN A 65 9.05 -26.00 0.90
CA GLN A 65 9.51 -26.06 -0.49
C GLN A 65 10.24 -24.75 -0.78
N GLN A 66 11.57 -24.82 -0.80
CA GLN A 66 12.43 -23.75 -1.30
C GLN A 66 12.12 -23.59 -2.79
N VAL A 67 11.20 -22.69 -3.11
CA VAL A 67 10.99 -22.21 -4.46
C VAL A 67 12.32 -21.63 -4.92
N LYS A 68 13.04 -22.40 -5.74
CA LYS A 68 14.31 -22.02 -6.35
C LYS A 68 14.02 -20.92 -7.37
N LEU A 69 13.87 -19.70 -6.88
CA LEU A 69 13.61 -18.52 -7.69
C LEU A 69 14.84 -18.30 -8.58
N GLU A 70 14.74 -18.69 -9.86
CA GLU A 70 15.77 -18.41 -10.85
C GLU A 70 15.98 -16.90 -10.92
N ARG A 71 17.15 -16.47 -10.44
CA ARG A 71 17.50 -15.07 -10.40
C ARG A 71 17.78 -14.61 -11.81
N HIS A 72 16.98 -13.68 -12.31
CA HIS A 72 17.23 -12.99 -13.57
C HIS A 72 18.66 -12.44 -13.61
N THR A 73 19.40 -12.76 -14.68
CA THR A 73 20.77 -12.34 -14.95
C THR A 73 20.78 -11.37 -16.13
N CYS A 74 21.02 -10.10 -15.86
CA CYS A 74 21.28 -9.09 -16.89
C CYS A 74 22.17 -8.00 -16.32
N ASP A 75 22.85 -7.24 -17.19
CA ASP A 75 23.78 -6.16 -16.79
C ASP A 75 23.14 -5.18 -15.79
N LEU A 76 21.87 -4.82 -15.98
CA LEU A 76 21.17 -3.93 -15.06
C LEU A 76 20.97 -4.58 -13.68
N CYS A 77 20.57 -5.85 -13.62
CA CYS A 77 20.40 -6.58 -12.37
C CYS A 77 21.74 -6.74 -11.63
N ASP A 78 22.82 -7.03 -12.34
CA ASP A 78 24.16 -7.17 -11.73
C ASP A 78 24.67 -5.84 -11.20
N ARG A 79 24.44 -4.75 -11.94
CA ARG A 79 24.77 -3.40 -11.48
C ARG A 79 23.96 -2.97 -10.27
N LEU A 80 22.65 -3.28 -10.24
CA LEU A 80 21.78 -2.99 -9.09
C LEU A 80 22.18 -3.81 -7.86
N ARG A 81 22.53 -5.09 -8.05
CA ARG A 81 23.05 -5.96 -6.97
C ARG A 81 24.43 -5.52 -6.48
N GLY A 82 25.24 -4.92 -7.36
CA GLY A 82 26.54 -4.35 -7.03
C GLY A 82 26.50 -3.02 -6.28
N ILE A 83 25.32 -2.41 -6.08
CA ILE A 83 25.20 -1.17 -5.30
C ILE A 83 25.46 -1.47 -3.83
N THR A 84 26.65 -1.09 -3.36
CA THR A 84 27.02 -1.22 -1.94
C THR A 84 26.59 0.02 -1.15
N ALA A 85 26.39 -0.13 0.17
CA ALA A 85 26.11 1.01 1.05
C ALA A 85 27.18 2.11 0.96
N LYS A 86 28.44 1.76 0.69
CA LYS A 86 29.55 2.71 0.48
C LYS A 86 29.32 3.59 -0.76
N MET A 87 28.72 3.06 -1.82
CA MET A 87 28.38 3.82 -3.04
C MET A 87 27.18 4.75 -2.83
N LEU A 88 26.30 4.42 -1.87
CA LEU A 88 25.15 5.23 -1.49
C LEU A 88 25.46 6.30 -0.44
N LYS A 89 26.67 6.25 0.17
CA LYS A 89 27.13 7.30 1.08
C LYS A 89 27.29 8.58 0.28
N ALA A 90 26.61 9.63 0.73
CA ALA A 90 26.79 10.96 0.16
C ALA A 90 28.29 11.31 0.19
N PRO A 91 28.85 11.84 -0.91
CA PRO A 91 30.22 12.33 -0.91
C PRO A 91 30.40 13.27 0.30
N LYS A 92 31.32 12.92 1.21
CA LYS A 92 31.66 13.76 2.38
C LYS A 92 32.37 15.06 1.98
N ALA A 93 32.84 15.14 0.74
CA ALA A 93 33.45 16.34 0.21
C ALA A 93 32.40 17.47 0.14
N PRO A 94 32.71 18.68 0.65
CA PRO A 94 31.92 19.86 0.36
C PRO A 94 31.78 19.95 -1.16
N VAL A 95 30.55 19.91 -1.67
CA VAL A 95 30.30 20.09 -3.10
C VAL A 95 30.91 21.43 -3.49
N GLU A 96 32.07 21.39 -4.14
CA GLU A 96 32.76 22.59 -4.61
C GLU A 96 31.79 23.35 -5.48
N LYS A 97 31.50 24.59 -5.05
CA LYS A 97 30.52 25.48 -5.66
C LYS A 97 31.07 26.02 -6.98
N SER A 98 31.25 25.18 -8.00
CA SER A 98 31.63 25.62 -9.35
C SER A 98 30.43 26.06 -10.19
N CYS A 99 29.40 26.63 -9.56
CA CYS A 99 28.35 27.31 -10.30
C CYS A 99 28.81 28.74 -10.58
N LYS A 100 29.59 28.93 -11.66
CA LYS A 100 29.69 30.26 -12.28
C LYS A 100 28.27 30.68 -12.63
N SER A 101 27.78 31.67 -11.89
CA SER A 101 26.45 32.24 -12.00
C SER A 101 26.26 32.83 -13.40
N ILE A 102 25.80 32.00 -14.35
CA ILE A 102 25.15 32.50 -15.55
C ILE A 102 23.93 33.27 -15.04
N LYS A 103 23.97 34.60 -15.17
CA LYS A 103 22.87 35.50 -14.77
C LYS A 103 21.64 35.12 -15.59
N SER A 104 20.85 34.15 -15.12
CA SER A 104 19.60 33.75 -15.74
C SER A 104 18.55 34.82 -15.48
N ARG A 105 18.56 35.85 -16.34
CA ARG A 105 17.42 36.76 -16.52
C ARG A 105 16.25 35.92 -17.04
N GLY A 106 15.23 35.77 -16.20
CA GLY A 106 14.01 35.05 -16.54
C GLY A 106 13.80 33.87 -15.62
N SER A 107 12.89 34.01 -14.66
CA SER A 107 12.25 32.89 -14.01
C SER A 107 11.58 32.05 -15.10
N SER A 108 12.25 31.00 -15.57
CA SER A 108 11.67 30.06 -16.53
C SER A 108 10.41 29.49 -15.87
N ASN A 109 9.25 29.87 -16.41
CA ASN A 109 7.97 29.37 -15.98
C ASN A 109 7.92 27.87 -16.29
N ILE A 110 8.32 27.04 -15.32
CA ILE A 110 8.17 25.60 -15.41
C ILE A 110 6.70 25.31 -15.65
N GLY A 111 6.39 24.66 -16.77
CA GLY A 111 5.03 24.34 -17.16
C GLY A 111 4.33 23.46 -16.11
N ARG A 112 2.99 23.52 -16.06
CA ARG A 112 2.18 22.78 -15.07
C ARG A 112 2.52 21.28 -15.04
N LYS A 113 2.66 20.67 -16.23
CA LYS A 113 3.04 19.26 -16.39
C LYS A 113 4.38 18.93 -15.72
N ALA A 114 5.40 19.75 -15.95
CA ALA A 114 6.71 19.58 -15.33
C ALA A 114 6.66 19.76 -13.81
N LYS A 115 5.86 20.71 -13.29
CA LYS A 115 5.63 20.84 -11.84
C LYS A 115 4.98 19.58 -11.25
N ALA A 116 3.96 19.04 -11.91
CA ALA A 116 3.29 17.81 -11.48
C ALA A 116 4.26 16.63 -11.44
N THR A 117 5.07 16.44 -12.50
CA THR A 117 6.11 15.40 -12.53
C THR A 117 7.11 15.54 -11.39
N ILE A 118 7.63 16.75 -11.14
CA ILE A 118 8.57 17.01 -10.02
C ILE A 118 7.92 16.66 -8.68
N ASN A 119 6.63 16.99 -8.49
CA ASN A 119 5.90 16.64 -7.27
C ASN A 119 5.67 15.12 -7.12
N HIS A 120 5.33 14.41 -8.19
CA HIS A 120 5.17 12.95 -8.17
C HIS A 120 6.49 12.24 -7.83
N VAL A 121 7.58 12.62 -8.49
CA VAL A 121 8.92 12.07 -8.20
C VAL A 121 9.33 12.35 -6.76
N LYS A 122 9.02 13.55 -6.24
CA LYS A 122 9.24 13.88 -4.83
C LYS A 122 8.39 13.03 -3.89
N GLY A 123 7.12 12.79 -4.23
CA GLY A 123 6.22 11.90 -3.49
C GLY A 123 6.77 10.48 -3.40
N PHE A 124 7.22 9.94 -4.53
CA PHE A 124 7.89 8.64 -4.60
C PHE A 124 9.08 8.54 -3.65
N PHE A 125 10.02 9.51 -3.69
CA PHE A 125 11.18 9.47 -2.79
C PHE A 125 10.82 9.67 -1.30
N LYS A 126 9.71 10.35 -1.00
CA LYS A 126 9.19 10.43 0.38
C LYS A 126 8.65 9.09 0.87
N LEU A 127 7.89 8.37 0.04
CA LEU A 127 7.40 7.03 0.34
C LEU A 127 8.57 6.06 0.51
N LEU A 128 9.51 6.06 -0.43
CA LEU A 128 10.70 5.21 -0.35
C LEU A 128 11.51 5.48 0.92
N ARG A 129 11.67 6.75 1.31
CA ARG A 129 12.33 7.08 2.59
C ARG A 129 11.57 6.52 3.80
N ARG A 130 10.23 6.51 3.77
CA ARG A 130 9.39 5.95 4.83
C ARG A 130 9.61 4.45 4.95
N GLU A 131 9.59 3.73 3.83
CA GLU A 131 9.83 2.28 3.78
C GLU A 131 11.25 1.90 4.26
N LEU A 132 12.26 2.71 3.93
CA LEU A 132 13.64 2.49 4.40
C LEU A 132 13.85 2.82 5.90
N GLY A 133 12.87 3.46 6.55
CA GLY A 133 12.93 3.81 7.97
C GLY A 133 14.21 4.53 8.39
N ARG A 134 14.81 4.08 9.50
CA ARG A 134 16.04 4.66 10.08
C ARG A 134 17.27 4.45 9.20
N GLY A 135 17.30 3.42 8.35
CA GLY A 135 18.41 3.15 7.42
C GLY A 135 18.65 4.27 6.41
N SER A 136 17.66 5.15 6.19
CA SER A 136 17.78 6.29 5.28
C SER A 136 18.70 7.41 5.78
N HIS A 137 19.00 7.50 7.10
CA HIS A 137 19.61 8.69 7.70
C HIS A 137 21.07 8.96 7.25
N GLU A 138 21.81 7.93 6.84
CA GLU A 138 23.20 8.04 6.38
C GLU A 138 23.36 7.92 4.87
N THR A 139 22.24 7.92 4.14
CA THR A 139 22.20 7.73 2.68
C THR A 139 21.68 8.97 1.99
N LEU A 140 21.79 8.98 0.65
CA LEU A 140 21.16 10.00 -0.19
C LEU A 140 19.62 10.06 -0.01
N PHE A 141 18.98 8.97 0.49
CA PHE A 141 17.55 8.92 0.79
C PHE A 141 17.13 9.78 1.98
N LYS A 142 18.07 10.32 2.77
CA LYS A 142 17.76 11.32 3.82
C LYS A 142 17.03 12.53 3.25
N SER A 143 17.35 12.94 2.01
CA SER A 143 16.81 14.14 1.38
C SER A 143 16.04 13.81 0.10
N PRO A 144 14.71 13.57 0.20
CA PRO A 144 13.86 13.40 -0.96
C PRO A 144 13.94 14.57 -1.95
N THR A 145 14.13 15.80 -1.45
CA THR A 145 14.31 16.99 -2.29
C THR A 145 15.58 16.93 -3.13
N LEU A 146 16.70 16.45 -2.55
CA LEU A 146 17.96 16.28 -3.29
C LEU A 146 17.80 15.20 -4.38
N LEU A 147 17.24 14.04 -4.02
CA LEU A 147 16.99 12.97 -4.98
C LEU A 147 16.07 13.41 -6.13
N THR A 148 15.02 14.16 -5.81
CA THR A 148 14.12 14.74 -6.82
C THR A 148 14.88 15.70 -7.75
N ALA A 149 15.72 16.57 -7.20
CA ALA A 149 16.50 17.52 -7.98
C ALA A 149 17.43 16.79 -8.97
N LEU A 150 18.12 15.75 -8.49
CA LEU A 150 18.99 14.90 -9.32
C LEU A 150 18.20 14.14 -10.38
N ALA A 151 17.11 13.47 -10.01
CA ALA A 151 16.31 12.65 -10.91
C ALA A 151 15.61 13.48 -12.01
N CYS A 152 15.11 14.67 -11.67
CA CYS A 152 14.44 15.55 -12.62
C CYS A 152 15.40 16.50 -13.36
N GLY A 153 16.70 16.50 -13.06
CA GLY A 153 17.67 17.40 -13.68
C GLY A 153 17.41 18.89 -13.40
N VAL A 154 16.88 19.22 -12.21
CA VAL A 154 16.54 20.59 -11.81
C VAL A 154 17.29 21.01 -10.55
N SER A 155 17.40 22.33 -10.31
CA SER A 155 18.03 22.81 -9.10
C SER A 155 17.21 22.45 -7.85
N ILE A 156 17.88 22.24 -6.70
CA ILE A 156 17.21 22.05 -5.40
C ILE A 156 16.26 23.22 -5.10
N ARG A 157 16.66 24.45 -5.44
CA ARG A 157 15.83 25.66 -5.28
C ARG A 157 14.52 25.55 -6.06
N THR A 158 14.56 24.97 -7.27
CA THR A 158 13.39 24.72 -8.11
C THR A 158 12.42 23.76 -7.41
N VAL A 159 12.91 22.62 -6.93
CA VAL A 159 12.08 21.64 -6.20
C VAL A 159 11.46 22.27 -4.95
N THR A 160 12.25 23.01 -4.16
CA THR A 160 11.76 23.68 -2.95
C THR A 160 10.71 24.74 -3.28
N ARG A 161 10.90 25.53 -4.35
CA ARG A 161 9.92 26.54 -4.79
C ARG A 161 8.61 25.89 -5.24
N ILE A 162 8.68 24.82 -6.03
CA ILE A 162 7.49 24.11 -6.51
C ILE A 162 6.69 23.52 -5.34
N SER A 163 7.36 23.06 -4.28
CA SER A 163 6.70 22.54 -3.08
C SER A 163 6.13 23.61 -2.16
N LYS A 164 6.59 24.87 -2.25
CA LYS A 164 6.06 25.99 -1.44
C LYS A 164 4.77 26.55 -2.02
N ILE A 165 4.59 26.45 -3.33
CA ILE A 165 3.31 26.72 -3.94
C ILE A 165 2.45 25.54 -3.50
N PRO A 166 1.43 25.75 -2.63
CA PRO A 166 0.42 24.74 -2.46
C PRO A 166 -0.05 24.47 -3.88
N ALA A 167 0.20 23.26 -4.40
CA ALA A 167 -0.48 22.89 -5.63
C ALA A 167 -1.95 23.24 -5.37
N PRO A 168 -2.67 23.92 -6.28
CA PRO A 168 -4.12 23.88 -6.26
C PRO A 168 -4.42 22.41 -6.05
N LEU A 169 -4.90 22.09 -4.85
CA LEU A 169 -5.07 20.72 -4.43
C LEU A 169 -6.20 20.25 -5.33
N ASP A 170 -5.87 19.68 -6.49
CA ASP A 170 -6.69 18.60 -7.03
C ASP A 170 -6.82 17.63 -5.86
N GLY A 171 -8.01 17.66 -5.26
CA GLY A 171 -8.28 17.36 -3.86
C GLY A 171 -7.95 15.93 -3.47
N ARG A 172 -6.68 15.66 -3.19
CA ARG A 172 -6.24 14.29 -2.86
C ARG A 172 -5.40 14.14 -1.61
N ASN A 173 -5.28 15.19 -0.78
CA ASN A 173 -4.56 15.11 0.50
C ASN A 173 -5.29 15.72 1.71
N GLY A 174 -6.47 16.31 1.51
CA GLY A 174 -7.52 16.23 2.53
C GLY A 174 -8.42 15.12 2.02
N ARG A 175 -8.45 13.97 2.70
CA ARG A 175 -9.49 12.99 2.38
C ARG A 175 -10.79 13.71 2.66
N ALA A 176 -11.52 14.07 1.61
CA ALA A 176 -12.92 14.38 1.77
C ALA A 176 -13.49 13.18 2.51
N LEU A 177 -14.03 13.41 3.69
CA LEU A 177 -14.58 12.39 4.58
C LEU A 177 -15.52 11.41 3.85
N GLY A 178 -16.02 11.78 2.66
CA GLY A 178 -16.87 10.94 1.81
C GLY A 178 -16.20 9.98 0.83
N GLU A 179 -14.95 10.15 0.37
CA GLU A 179 -14.39 9.20 -0.63
C GLU A 179 -14.01 7.86 -0.01
N GLU A 180 -13.44 7.85 1.20
CA GLU A 180 -13.17 6.59 1.93
C GLU A 180 -14.48 5.84 2.21
N ASP A 181 -15.53 6.58 2.53
CA ASP A 181 -16.83 6.00 2.85
C ASP A 181 -17.43 5.24 1.64
N THR A 182 -17.21 5.74 0.41
CA THR A 182 -17.71 5.04 -0.80
C THR A 182 -17.08 3.67 -1.02
N LEU A 183 -15.79 3.49 -0.76
CA LEU A 183 -15.13 2.18 -0.94
C LEU A 183 -15.56 1.18 0.13
N SER A 184 -15.68 1.64 1.37
CA SER A 184 -16.24 0.83 2.46
C SER A 184 -17.66 0.38 2.18
N LYS A 185 -18.51 1.31 1.76
CA LYS A 185 -19.90 1.01 1.41
C LYS A 185 -20.00 0.01 0.26
N ALA A 186 -19.20 0.18 -0.81
CA ALA A 186 -19.19 -0.75 -1.93
C ALA A 186 -18.71 -2.15 -1.53
N ALA A 187 -17.69 -2.25 -0.67
CA ALA A 187 -17.23 -3.55 -0.15
C ALA A 187 -18.32 -4.22 0.70
N PHE A 188 -19.00 -3.45 1.55
CA PHE A 188 -20.10 -3.94 2.38
C PHE A 188 -21.33 -4.37 1.57
N GLU A 189 -21.73 -3.59 0.56
CA GLU A 189 -22.84 -3.97 -0.33
C GLU A 189 -22.54 -5.27 -1.09
N LYS A 190 -21.29 -5.49 -1.49
CA LYS A 190 -20.89 -6.68 -2.26
C LYS A 190 -20.74 -7.94 -1.40
N PHE A 191 -20.14 -7.83 -0.21
CA PHE A 191 -19.76 -8.99 0.60
C PHE A 191 -20.54 -9.10 1.91
N GLY A 192 -21.30 -8.08 2.29
CA GLY A 192 -21.90 -7.96 3.62
C GLY A 192 -22.96 -9.01 3.91
N GLN A 193 -23.70 -9.48 2.91
CA GLN A 193 -24.73 -10.51 3.13
C GLN A 193 -24.15 -11.85 3.55
N GLU A 194 -23.05 -12.28 2.93
CA GLU A 194 -22.45 -13.60 3.19
C GLU A 194 -21.38 -13.53 4.28
N TRP A 195 -20.52 -12.52 4.23
CA TRP A 195 -19.26 -12.52 4.99
C TRP A 195 -19.28 -11.67 6.25
N SER A 196 -20.30 -10.82 6.48
CA SER A 196 -20.29 -9.92 7.63
C SER A 196 -20.32 -10.66 8.96
N ALA A 197 -21.20 -11.64 9.12
CA ALA A 197 -21.30 -12.45 10.34
C ALA A 197 -20.03 -13.25 10.60
N VAL A 198 -19.50 -13.91 9.56
CA VAL A 198 -18.28 -14.71 9.62
C VAL A 198 -17.08 -13.85 10.03
N VAL A 199 -16.87 -12.72 9.36
CA VAL A 199 -15.75 -11.82 9.65
C VAL A 199 -15.90 -11.20 11.04
N ARG A 200 -17.09 -10.76 11.45
CA ARG A 200 -17.31 -10.22 12.81
C ARG A 200 -16.99 -11.25 13.88
N HIS A 201 -17.49 -12.47 13.74
CA HIS A 201 -17.22 -13.54 14.70
C HIS A 201 -15.72 -13.84 14.79
N PHE A 202 -15.08 -14.03 13.63
CA PHE A 202 -13.65 -14.34 13.56
C PHE A 202 -12.78 -13.24 14.18
N VAL A 203 -13.05 -11.97 13.87
CA VAL A 203 -12.32 -10.83 14.41
C VAL A 203 -12.48 -10.76 15.93
N ASN A 204 -13.70 -10.92 16.45
CA ASN A 204 -13.95 -10.86 17.88
C ASN A 204 -13.23 -11.97 18.63
N THR A 205 -13.30 -13.22 18.16
CA THR A 205 -12.58 -14.35 18.77
C THR A 205 -11.07 -14.09 18.79
N VAL A 206 -10.50 -13.65 17.67
CA VAL A 206 -9.07 -13.37 17.57
C VAL A 206 -8.65 -12.19 18.47
N LEU A 207 -9.48 -11.16 18.61
CA LEU A 207 -9.20 -10.03 19.49
C LEU A 207 -9.35 -10.39 20.98
N GLU A 208 -10.27 -11.28 21.34
CA GLU A 208 -10.41 -11.80 22.70
C GLU A 208 -9.19 -12.65 23.11
N GLU A 209 -8.63 -13.43 22.18
CA GLU A 209 -7.47 -14.29 22.44
C GLU A 209 -6.14 -13.52 22.47
N GLU A 210 -5.91 -12.59 21.54
CA GLU A 210 -4.58 -11.97 21.31
C GLU A 210 -4.53 -10.45 21.61
N GLY A 211 -5.68 -9.79 21.72
CA GLY A 211 -5.80 -8.36 22.00
C GLY A 211 -5.56 -7.46 20.79
N ASN A 212 -4.38 -7.52 20.17
CA ASN A 212 -4.03 -6.67 19.01
C ASN A 212 -3.58 -7.51 17.82
N VAL A 213 -4.32 -7.43 16.71
CA VAL A 213 -4.00 -8.16 15.48
C VAL A 213 -3.91 -7.19 14.30
N THR A 214 -2.96 -7.44 13.39
CA THR A 214 -2.82 -6.64 12.18
C THR A 214 -3.80 -7.11 11.11
N VAL A 215 -4.21 -6.20 10.21
CA VAL A 215 -5.12 -6.55 9.10
C VAL A 215 -4.53 -7.64 8.20
N THR A 216 -3.21 -7.65 8.02
CA THR A 216 -2.52 -8.67 7.21
C THR A 216 -2.54 -10.03 7.90
N ASP A 217 -2.29 -10.09 9.21
CA ASP A 217 -2.34 -11.35 9.95
C ASP A 217 -3.77 -11.90 9.99
N LEU A 218 -4.75 -11.03 10.21
CA LEU A 218 -6.17 -11.41 10.15
C LEU A 218 -6.54 -11.97 8.77
N HIS A 219 -6.12 -11.31 7.69
CA HIS A 219 -6.37 -11.77 6.32
C HIS A 219 -5.83 -13.17 6.08
N ASN A 220 -4.56 -13.40 6.45
CA ASN A 220 -3.92 -14.71 6.30
C ASN A 220 -4.65 -15.80 7.08
N ARG A 221 -5.11 -15.51 8.30
CA ARG A 221 -5.86 -16.44 9.13
C ARG A 221 -7.24 -16.77 8.57
N ILE A 222 -7.97 -15.76 8.07
CA ILE A 222 -9.27 -15.98 7.41
C ILE A 222 -9.08 -16.82 6.15
N CYS A 223 -8.10 -16.51 5.29
CA CYS A 223 -7.81 -17.32 4.11
C CYS A 223 -7.39 -18.77 4.45
N TYR A 224 -6.75 -18.97 5.60
CA TYR A 224 -6.41 -20.31 6.09
C TYR A 224 -7.65 -21.08 6.55
N ALA A 225 -8.58 -20.42 7.25
CA ALA A 225 -9.82 -21.04 7.74
C ALA A 225 -10.89 -21.21 6.64
N TYR A 226 -10.92 -20.31 5.65
CA TYR A 226 -11.92 -20.25 4.58
C TYR A 226 -11.20 -20.15 3.23
N ALA A 227 -11.04 -21.30 2.56
CA ALA A 227 -10.32 -21.38 1.29
C ALA A 227 -10.96 -20.58 0.15
N ASP A 228 -12.26 -20.30 0.27
CA ASP A 228 -13.09 -19.55 -0.68
C ASP A 228 -13.22 -18.05 -0.33
N PHE A 229 -12.45 -17.56 0.64
CA PHE A 229 -12.52 -16.16 1.07
C PHE A 229 -12.25 -15.18 -0.09
N PRO A 230 -13.22 -14.34 -0.51
CA PRO A 230 -13.17 -13.64 -1.80
C PRO A 230 -12.45 -12.29 -1.75
N MET A 231 -12.02 -11.83 -0.56
CA MET A 231 -11.44 -10.49 -0.38
C MET A 231 -9.91 -10.56 -0.28
N CYS A 232 -9.23 -9.61 -0.93
CA CYS A 232 -7.82 -9.35 -0.68
C CYS A 232 -7.65 -8.49 0.59
N SER A 233 -6.42 -8.41 1.13
CA SER A 233 -6.14 -7.68 2.38
C SER A 233 -6.61 -6.21 2.37
N THR A 234 -6.50 -5.50 1.23
CA THR A 234 -6.99 -4.11 1.12
C THR A 234 -8.51 -4.02 1.13
N THR A 235 -9.21 -4.95 0.46
CA THR A 235 -10.68 -5.00 0.47
C THR A 235 -11.20 -5.41 1.84
N LEU A 236 -10.52 -6.34 2.52
CA LEU A 236 -10.84 -6.70 3.91
C LEU A 236 -10.73 -5.47 4.83
N PHE A 237 -9.72 -4.62 4.66
CA PHE A 237 -9.60 -3.38 5.44
C PHE A 237 -10.82 -2.46 5.26
N ASP A 238 -11.20 -2.17 4.01
CA ASP A 238 -12.35 -1.32 3.73
C ASP A 238 -13.67 -1.94 4.23
N PHE A 239 -13.78 -3.28 4.14
CA PHE A 239 -14.91 -4.05 4.65
C PHE A 239 -15.00 -3.98 6.18
N LEU A 240 -13.91 -4.21 6.90
CA LEU A 240 -13.85 -4.11 8.35
C LEU A 240 -14.20 -2.68 8.82
N ARG A 241 -13.81 -1.64 8.06
CA ARG A 241 -14.18 -0.25 8.38
C ARG A 241 -15.68 -0.05 8.24
N ALA A 242 -16.31 -0.65 7.25
CA ALA A 242 -17.78 -0.64 7.10
C ALA A 242 -18.51 -1.44 8.19
N LEU A 243 -17.81 -2.34 8.89
CA LEU A 243 -18.32 -3.07 10.06
C LEU A 243 -18.11 -2.31 11.39
N ASP A 244 -17.65 -1.07 11.34
CA ASP A 244 -17.36 -0.20 12.49
C ASP A 244 -16.21 -0.68 13.40
N PHE A 245 -15.26 -1.46 12.87
CA PHE A 245 -14.04 -1.75 13.62
C PHE A 245 -13.12 -0.52 13.69
N SER A 246 -12.49 -0.35 14.84
CA SER A 246 -11.53 0.74 15.09
C SER A 246 -10.10 0.33 14.75
N TYR A 247 -9.26 1.28 14.34
CA TYR A 247 -7.88 1.01 13.94
C TYR A 247 -6.87 1.94 14.58
N ARG A 248 -5.65 1.42 14.76
CA ARG A 248 -4.48 2.20 15.12
C ARG A 248 -3.33 1.90 14.17
N VAL A 249 -2.71 2.95 13.65
CA VAL A 249 -1.48 2.82 12.85
C VAL A 249 -0.27 2.91 13.78
N LYS A 250 0.55 1.86 13.83
CA LYS A 250 1.83 1.83 14.57
C LYS A 250 2.90 1.21 13.68
N GLU A 251 4.03 1.90 13.53
CA GLU A 251 5.20 1.38 12.78
C GLU A 251 4.89 0.90 11.34
N ASN A 252 4.04 1.65 10.62
CA ASN A 252 3.59 1.32 9.25
C ASN A 252 2.65 0.09 9.16
N MET A 253 2.21 -0.47 10.30
CA MET A 253 1.21 -1.52 10.38
C MET A 253 -0.12 -0.96 10.88
N ILE A 254 -1.22 -1.59 10.44
CA ILE A 254 -2.59 -1.23 10.84
C ILE A 254 -3.08 -2.32 11.80
N PHE A 255 -3.28 -1.93 13.05
CA PHE A 255 -3.81 -2.78 14.11
C PHE A 255 -5.32 -2.56 14.25
N ILE A 256 -6.05 -3.65 14.44
CA ILE A 256 -7.48 -3.63 14.76
C ILE A 256 -7.61 -3.54 16.27
N LEU A 257 -8.48 -2.65 16.75
CA LEU A 257 -8.78 -2.47 18.17
C LEU A 257 -10.09 -3.17 18.49
N ALA A 258 -10.14 -3.87 19.63
CA ALA A 258 -11.39 -4.31 20.21
C ALA A 258 -12.30 -3.09 20.37
N GLY A 259 -13.48 -3.13 19.76
CA GLY A 259 -14.47 -2.08 19.96
C GLY A 259 -14.74 -2.03 21.45
N SER A 260 -14.43 -0.91 22.09
CA SER A 260 -14.97 -0.63 23.40
C SER A 260 -16.48 -0.67 23.20
N ARG A 261 -17.14 -1.76 23.61
CA ARG A 261 -18.59 -1.75 23.81
C ARG A 261 -18.79 -0.53 24.71
N SER A 262 -19.25 0.57 24.13
CA SER A 262 -19.84 1.62 24.91
C SER A 262 -21.03 0.91 25.52
N GLU A 263 -20.87 0.51 26.78
CA GLU A 263 -21.95 0.11 27.66
C GLU A 263 -22.87 1.32 27.69
N THR A 264 -23.73 1.46 26.68
CA THR A 264 -24.97 2.18 26.82
C THR A 264 -25.77 1.30 27.76
N GLU A 265 -25.49 1.46 29.04
CA GLU A 265 -26.39 1.13 30.13
C GLU A 265 -27.74 1.72 29.72
N SER A 266 -28.62 0.86 29.18
CA SER A 266 -30.05 1.13 29.21
C SER A 266 -30.40 1.15 30.69
N GLU A 267 -30.34 2.34 31.27
CA GLU A 267 -31.07 2.68 32.47
C GLU A 267 -32.55 2.42 32.14
N SER A 268 -32.98 1.20 32.43
CA SER A 268 -34.38 0.84 32.53
C SER A 268 -34.94 1.68 33.68
N GLU A 269 -35.53 2.82 33.35
CA GLU A 269 -36.45 3.54 34.23
C GLU A 269 -37.62 2.59 34.53
N SER A 270 -37.46 1.84 35.61
CA SER A 270 -38.54 1.36 36.45
C SER A 270 -39.32 2.55 37.02
N GLU A 271 -40.59 2.30 37.37
CA GLU A 271 -41.53 3.12 38.18
C GLU A 271 -42.72 3.67 37.36
N HIS A 272 -44.00 3.44 37.67
CA HIS A 272 -44.68 3.05 38.92
C HIS A 272 -45.93 2.18 38.64
N GLU A 273 -46.21 1.29 39.60
CA GLU A 273 -47.55 0.76 39.88
C GLU A 273 -48.36 1.84 40.61
N ASP A 274 -49.57 2.12 40.16
CA ASP A 274 -50.63 2.66 41.01
C ASP A 274 -51.89 1.80 40.78
N GLU A 275 -52.01 0.77 41.61
CA GLU A 275 -53.30 0.20 42.01
C GLU A 275 -54.06 1.27 42.81
N ASP A 276 -55.29 1.62 42.42
CA ASP A 276 -56.32 1.92 43.41
C ASP A 276 -57.75 1.85 42.82
N MET A 277 -58.66 1.42 43.70
CA MET A 277 -60.07 1.07 43.50
C MET A 277 -60.98 2.17 42.94
#